data_AF-A0A935BKA0-F1
#
_entry.id   AF-A0A935BKA0-F1
#
_cell.length_a   1.000
_cell.length_b   1.000
_cell.length_c   1.000
_cell.angle_alpha   90.00
_cell.angle_beta   90.00
_cell.angle_gamma   90.00
#
_symmetry.space_group_name_H-M   'P 1'
#
loop_
_entity.id
_entity.type
_entity.pdbx_description
1 polymer ?
#
loop_
_entity_poly.entity_id
_entity_poly.type
_entity_poly.pdbx_seq_one_letter_code
_entity_poly.pdbx_strand_id
1 'polypeptide(L)'
;MTGGQATRYRFKINPDEPIGIMTRASILARWSKPGRGQDKPVESFWNYVANHCDKTPEFEGAYCGRNPVEKPEGFDARKAVPIAAYLEKLKQVVLRFASERPHRGQGMDGKTPLALLEELSRDYIPNPVDPAILRLCRMGVATVKPDKRDNSLNFKMDGYREARYWSEALAALPQRDKDKKFSVYYDFGDPLKPVLVYDGEKFICEAANIGSIEFNEDGGEKTGAHMETKGAYLKARKAALKASKGAAPSALPDLVAADAGTTATPFVAINQPAKLPAPSVTLPENDESEDARLAEMARRQRGEKLAGLDVQQRTRKRRKRGCALG
;
A
#
# COMPACT_ATOMS: atom_id res chain seq x y z
N MET A 1 -2.76 -1.05 -1.96
CA MET A 1 -2.74 -0.02 -0.89
C MET A 1 -3.81 -0.24 0.19
N THR A 2 -5.10 -0.24 -0.14
CA THR A 2 -6.22 -0.40 0.82
C THR A 2 -6.76 -1.84 0.97
N GLY A 3 -6.01 -2.84 0.47
CA GLY A 3 -6.41 -4.25 0.41
C GLY A 3 -7.09 -4.74 1.71
N GLY A 4 -8.24 -5.41 1.55
CA GLY A 4 -9.01 -5.97 2.67
C GLY A 4 -10.01 -5.02 3.36
N GLN A 5 -10.02 -3.71 3.09
CA GLN A 5 -11.01 -2.81 3.74
C GLN A 5 -12.39 -2.89 3.10
N ALA A 6 -13.42 -3.08 3.92
CA ALA A 6 -14.83 -3.09 3.53
C ALA A 6 -15.30 -1.76 2.92
N THR A 7 -14.62 -0.66 3.23
CA THR A 7 -14.99 0.69 2.78
C THR A 7 -14.68 0.97 1.31
N ARG A 8 -14.04 0.05 0.56
CA ARG A 8 -13.66 0.29 -0.84
C ARG A 8 -14.86 0.15 -1.79
N TYR A 9 -15.25 1.23 -2.46
CA TYR A 9 -16.42 1.26 -3.34
C TYR A 9 -16.14 0.90 -4.81
N ARG A 10 -14.87 0.77 -5.23
CA ARG A 10 -14.52 0.61 -6.65
C ARG A 10 -14.42 -0.86 -7.09
N PHE A 11 -13.89 -1.75 -6.25
CA PHE A 11 -13.61 -3.14 -6.63
C PHE A 11 -14.08 -4.12 -5.56
N LYS A 12 -14.62 -5.28 -5.98
CA LYS A 12 -15.07 -6.36 -5.09
C LYS A 12 -13.92 -6.84 -4.19
N ILE A 13 -14.25 -7.27 -2.98
CA ILE A 13 -13.28 -7.83 -2.04
C ILE A 13 -12.97 -9.26 -2.44
N ASN A 14 -11.73 -9.50 -2.82
CA ASN A 14 -11.24 -10.86 -3.07
C ASN A 14 -10.61 -11.36 -1.76
N PRO A 15 -11.06 -12.49 -1.21
CA PRO A 15 -10.50 -13.03 0.03
C PRO A 15 -9.04 -13.44 -0.11
N ASP A 16 -8.60 -13.77 -1.33
CA ASP A 16 -7.23 -14.17 -1.64
C ASP A 16 -6.27 -13.00 -1.91
N GLU A 17 -6.78 -11.75 -1.88
CA GLU A 17 -5.93 -10.57 -2.06
C GLU A 17 -5.14 -10.29 -0.78
N PRO A 18 -3.82 -10.03 -0.86
CA PRO A 18 -3.03 -9.69 0.31
C PRO A 18 -3.57 -8.41 0.98
N ILE A 19 -3.57 -8.41 2.31
CA ILE A 19 -3.98 -7.24 3.10
C ILE A 19 -3.11 -6.04 2.73
N GLY A 20 -3.76 -4.89 2.49
CA GLY A 20 -3.09 -3.66 2.12
C GLY A 20 -2.35 -3.00 3.28
N ILE A 21 -1.33 -2.20 2.94
CA ILE A 21 -0.49 -1.48 3.90
C ILE A 21 -1.33 -0.59 4.83
N MET A 22 -2.36 0.09 4.30
CA MET A 22 -3.22 0.95 5.13
C MET A 22 -3.95 0.16 6.21
N THR A 23 -4.48 -1.02 5.87
CA THR A 23 -5.14 -1.92 6.83
C THR A 23 -4.16 -2.44 7.87
N ARG A 24 -2.96 -2.86 7.45
CA ARG A 24 -1.89 -3.29 8.38
C ARG A 24 -1.44 -2.16 9.31
N ALA A 25 -1.46 -0.92 8.84
CA ALA A 25 -1.17 0.27 9.63
C ALA A 25 -2.35 0.76 10.49
N SER A 26 -3.46 0.01 10.53
CA SER A 26 -4.70 0.43 11.21
C SER A 26 -5.25 1.78 10.72
N ILE A 27 -4.95 2.17 9.48
CA ILE A 27 -5.43 3.39 8.83
C ILE A 27 -6.74 3.07 8.12
N LEU A 28 -7.85 3.63 8.57
CA LEU A 28 -9.14 3.48 7.91
C LEU A 28 -9.24 4.42 6.70
N ALA A 29 -9.26 3.86 5.48
CA ALA A 29 -9.52 4.64 4.27
C ALA A 29 -11.01 4.98 4.18
N ARG A 30 -11.32 6.27 4.27
CA ARG A 30 -12.66 6.81 4.01
C ARG A 30 -12.72 7.36 2.60
N TRP A 31 -13.71 6.94 1.83
CA TRP A 31 -13.94 7.43 0.48
C TRP A 31 -15.06 8.46 0.52
N SER A 32 -14.77 9.67 0.04
CA SER A 32 -15.80 10.70 -0.10
C SER A 32 -16.62 10.49 -1.37
N LYS A 33 -17.95 10.69 -1.26
CA LYS A 33 -18.87 10.67 -2.41
C LYS A 33 -18.51 11.84 -3.37
N PRO A 34 -18.64 11.65 -4.70
CA PRO A 34 -18.46 12.75 -5.65
C PRO A 34 -19.31 13.98 -5.29
N GLY A 35 -18.77 15.19 -5.51
CA GLY A 35 -19.49 16.45 -5.29
C GLY A 35 -19.50 16.98 -3.85
N ARG A 36 -18.81 16.34 -2.90
CA ARG A 36 -18.64 16.85 -1.53
C ARG A 36 -17.34 17.64 -1.38
N GLY A 37 -17.39 18.93 -1.72
CA GLY A 37 -16.21 19.83 -1.68
C GLY A 37 -15.58 19.99 -0.28
N GLN A 38 -16.38 19.86 0.78
CA GLN A 38 -15.88 19.91 2.17
C GLN A 38 -15.02 18.70 2.55
N ASP A 39 -15.30 17.54 1.96
CA ASP A 39 -14.50 16.32 2.19
C ASP A 39 -13.17 16.35 1.43
N LYS A 40 -13.03 17.26 0.46
CA LYS A 40 -11.84 17.43 -0.40
C LYS A 40 -11.47 18.91 -0.56
N PRO A 41 -11.06 19.60 0.51
CA PRO A 41 -10.69 21.03 0.45
C PRO A 41 -9.39 21.31 -0.34
N VAL A 42 -8.77 20.27 -0.92
CA VAL A 42 -7.51 20.32 -1.67
C VAL A 42 -7.60 21.13 -2.97
N GLU A 43 -8.79 21.42 -3.48
CA GLU A 43 -8.95 22.20 -4.71
C GLU A 43 -8.38 23.63 -4.58
N SER A 44 -8.47 24.26 -3.40
CA SER A 44 -7.83 25.59 -3.21
C SER A 44 -6.30 25.51 -3.23
N PHE A 45 -5.72 24.39 -2.80
CA PHE A 45 -4.28 24.19 -2.82
C PHE A 45 -3.78 23.99 -4.25
N TRP A 46 -4.42 23.11 -5.02
CA TRP A 46 -4.04 22.88 -6.42
C TRP A 46 -4.20 24.13 -7.29
N ASN A 47 -5.25 24.92 -7.06
CA ASN A 47 -5.39 26.22 -7.74
C ASN A 47 -4.27 27.21 -7.35
N TYR A 48 -3.81 27.16 -6.10
CA TYR A 48 -2.68 28.00 -5.68
C TYR A 48 -1.38 27.57 -6.35
N VAL A 49 -1.08 26.26 -6.36
CA VAL A 49 0.08 25.70 -7.06
C VAL A 49 0.04 26.05 -8.54
N ALA A 50 -1.10 25.87 -9.22
CA ALA A 50 -1.23 26.21 -10.64
C ALA A 50 -0.93 27.68 -10.92
N ASN A 51 -1.37 28.60 -10.07
CA ASN A 51 -1.19 30.03 -10.30
C ASN A 51 0.19 30.58 -9.84
N HIS A 52 0.86 29.91 -8.89
CA HIS A 52 2.10 30.41 -8.29
C HIS A 52 3.34 29.56 -8.63
N CYS A 53 3.15 28.37 -9.18
CA CYS A 53 4.19 27.48 -9.68
C CYS A 53 4.05 27.32 -11.20
N ASP A 54 2.95 26.71 -11.68
CA ASP A 54 2.86 26.25 -13.07
C ASP A 54 2.79 27.40 -14.09
N LYS A 55 2.12 28.50 -13.72
CA LYS A 55 1.92 29.68 -14.58
C LYS A 55 2.91 30.80 -14.33
N THR A 56 4.06 30.51 -13.72
CA THR A 56 5.10 31.52 -13.54
C THR A 56 5.71 31.90 -14.89
N PRO A 57 6.20 33.14 -15.06
CA PRO A 57 6.86 33.56 -16.30
C PRO A 57 8.03 32.64 -16.70
N GLU A 58 8.70 32.07 -15.70
CA GLU A 58 9.81 31.12 -15.86
C GLU A 58 9.38 29.83 -16.60
N PHE A 59 8.11 29.41 -16.47
CA PHE A 59 7.59 28.14 -16.97
C PHE A 59 6.52 28.29 -18.06
N GLU A 60 6.27 29.51 -18.55
CA GLU A 60 5.23 29.81 -19.55
C GLU A 60 5.33 28.91 -20.79
N GLY A 61 6.55 28.65 -21.27
CA GLY A 61 6.80 27.78 -22.43
C GLY A 61 6.55 26.29 -22.19
N ALA A 62 6.55 25.83 -20.94
CA ALA A 62 6.34 24.43 -20.58
C ALA A 62 4.91 24.13 -20.10
N TYR A 63 4.12 25.17 -19.81
CA TYR A 63 2.78 25.00 -19.26
C TYR A 63 1.81 24.44 -20.32
N CYS A 64 1.29 23.23 -20.08
CA CYS A 64 0.42 22.52 -21.02
C CYS A 64 -1.05 23.00 -21.01
N GLY A 65 -1.42 23.94 -20.14
CA GLY A 65 -2.80 24.36 -19.97
C GLY A 65 -3.59 23.58 -18.92
N ARG A 66 -4.85 23.96 -18.71
CA ARG A 66 -5.73 23.37 -17.69
C ARG A 66 -6.23 21.99 -18.07
N ASN A 67 -6.44 21.75 -19.36
CA ASN A 67 -6.95 20.50 -19.91
C ASN A 67 -6.32 20.24 -21.28
N PRO A 68 -6.47 19.03 -21.87
CA PRO A 68 -5.84 18.70 -23.15
C PRO A 68 -6.23 19.58 -24.34
N VAL A 69 -7.32 20.34 -24.23
CA VAL A 69 -7.90 21.18 -25.30
C VAL A 69 -7.43 22.63 -25.19
N GLU A 70 -7.31 23.16 -23.97
CA GLU A 70 -6.90 24.53 -23.65
C GLU A 70 -5.37 24.64 -23.56
N LYS A 71 -4.67 24.30 -24.64
CA LYS A 71 -3.22 24.48 -24.71
C LYS A 71 -2.89 25.98 -24.92
N PRO A 72 -2.01 26.58 -24.10
CA PRO A 72 -1.56 27.95 -24.30
C PRO A 72 -0.82 28.10 -25.63
N GLU A 73 -0.93 29.27 -26.26
CA GLU A 73 -0.25 29.57 -27.53
C GLU A 73 1.28 29.51 -27.38
N GLY A 74 1.81 29.90 -26.21
CA GLY A 74 3.23 29.87 -25.91
C GLY A 74 3.81 28.49 -25.58
N PHE A 75 2.99 27.44 -25.53
CA PHE A 75 3.43 26.09 -25.18
C PHE A 75 4.34 25.49 -26.27
N ASP A 76 5.53 25.06 -25.86
CA ASP A 76 6.47 24.34 -26.71
C ASP A 76 7.09 23.17 -25.94
N ALA A 77 6.90 21.94 -26.45
CA ALA A 77 7.45 20.73 -25.85
C ALA A 77 9.00 20.77 -25.74
N ARG A 78 9.67 21.57 -26.57
CA ARG A 78 11.13 21.77 -26.52
C ARG A 78 11.57 22.64 -25.34
N LYS A 79 10.67 23.43 -24.77
CA LYS A 79 10.91 24.30 -23.60
C LYS A 79 10.59 23.62 -22.28
N ALA A 80 10.62 22.29 -22.25
CA ALA A 80 10.37 21.52 -21.03
C ALA A 80 11.31 21.95 -19.90
N VAL A 81 10.74 22.20 -18.73
CA VAL A 81 11.49 22.64 -17.53
C VAL A 81 12.25 21.46 -16.93
N PRO A 82 13.52 21.64 -16.53
CA PRO A 82 14.26 20.62 -15.78
C PRO A 82 13.52 20.25 -14.48
N ILE A 83 13.37 18.95 -14.20
CA ILE A 83 12.62 18.44 -13.03
C ILE A 83 13.13 19.08 -11.72
N ALA A 84 14.45 19.21 -11.56
CA ALA A 84 15.04 19.79 -10.36
C ALA A 84 14.60 21.24 -10.13
N ALA A 85 14.58 22.07 -11.19
CA ALA A 85 14.16 23.47 -11.11
C ALA A 85 12.67 23.59 -10.74
N TYR A 86 11.83 22.74 -11.33
CA TYR A 86 10.41 22.69 -10.98
C TYR A 86 10.18 22.25 -9.53
N LEU A 87 10.91 21.24 -9.05
CA LEU A 87 10.81 20.76 -7.65
C LEU A 87 11.21 21.84 -6.66
N GLU A 88 12.26 22.62 -6.95
CA GLU A 88 12.69 23.73 -6.11
C GLU A 88 11.60 24.81 -6.03
N LYS A 89 11.04 25.21 -7.18
CA LYS A 89 9.95 26.19 -7.21
C LYS A 89 8.71 25.69 -6.47
N LEU A 90 8.31 24.43 -6.71
CA LEU A 90 7.17 23.81 -6.05
C LEU A 90 7.35 23.80 -4.54
N LYS A 91 8.55 23.45 -4.04
CA LYS A 91 8.87 23.49 -2.60
C LYS A 91 8.65 24.88 -2.01
N GLN A 92 9.14 25.93 -2.69
CA GLN A 92 8.94 27.32 -2.24
C GLN A 92 7.44 27.67 -2.19
N VAL A 93 6.67 27.32 -3.22
CA VAL A 93 5.23 27.61 -3.31
C VAL A 93 4.44 26.87 -2.23
N VAL A 94 4.78 25.61 -1.96
CA VAL A 94 4.13 24.81 -0.89
C VAL A 94 4.41 25.42 0.48
N LEU A 95 5.66 25.80 0.75
CA LEU A 95 6.02 26.47 2.01
C LEU A 95 5.26 27.79 2.16
N ARG A 96 5.24 28.62 1.10
CA ARG A 96 4.51 29.88 1.08
C ARG A 96 3.01 29.71 1.34
N PHE A 97 2.39 28.73 0.70
CA PHE A 97 0.99 28.39 0.97
C PHE A 97 0.76 28.05 2.44
N ALA A 98 1.69 27.30 3.04
CA ALA A 98 1.57 26.81 4.40
C ALA A 98 1.90 27.87 5.46
N SER A 99 2.77 28.85 5.17
CA SER A 99 3.25 29.84 6.15
C SER A 99 2.68 31.24 5.97
N GLU A 100 2.38 31.70 4.75
CA GLU A 100 2.04 33.11 4.46
C GLU A 100 0.57 33.32 4.13
N ARG A 101 -0.16 32.26 3.77
CA ARG A 101 -1.56 32.39 3.33
C ARG A 101 -2.52 32.09 4.48
N PRO A 102 -3.13 33.11 5.11
CA PRO A 102 -4.19 32.88 6.09
C PRO A 102 -5.44 32.31 5.40
N HIS A 103 -6.06 31.31 6.01
CA HIS A 103 -7.29 30.70 5.50
C HIS A 103 -8.52 31.15 6.28
N ARG A 104 -9.60 31.47 5.56
CA ARG A 104 -10.92 31.79 6.12
C ARG A 104 -11.84 30.57 6.23
N GLY A 105 -11.31 29.37 6.01
CA GLY A 105 -12.06 28.12 6.14
C GLY A 105 -12.52 27.88 7.58
N GLN A 106 -13.58 27.09 7.75
CA GLN A 106 -14.04 26.67 9.08
C GLN A 106 -12.89 25.99 9.82
N GLY A 107 -12.66 26.40 11.08
CA GLY A 107 -11.58 25.85 11.92
C GLY A 107 -10.18 26.43 11.70
N MET A 108 -9.98 27.32 10.72
CA MET A 108 -8.68 27.99 10.50
C MET A 108 -8.54 29.30 11.27
N ASP A 109 -9.65 29.98 11.58
CA ASP A 109 -9.66 31.27 12.33
C ASP A 109 -8.69 32.33 11.79
N GLY A 110 -8.55 32.43 10.47
CA GLY A 110 -7.61 33.36 9.83
C GLY A 110 -6.14 33.00 10.00
N LYS A 111 -5.81 31.85 10.60
CA LYS A 111 -4.44 31.34 10.73
C LYS A 111 -3.97 30.70 9.42
N THR A 112 -2.66 30.55 9.31
CA THR A 112 -2.02 29.78 8.24
C THR A 112 -2.01 28.29 8.61
N PRO A 113 -1.88 27.37 7.65
CA PRO A 113 -1.86 25.93 7.94
C PRO A 113 -0.76 25.54 8.93
N LEU A 114 0.43 26.14 8.82
CA LEU A 114 1.52 25.87 9.75
C LEU A 114 1.25 26.42 11.15
N ALA A 115 0.72 27.64 11.27
CA ALA A 115 0.43 28.23 12.58
C ALA A 115 -0.63 27.40 13.33
N LEU A 116 -1.67 26.94 12.64
CA LEU A 116 -2.68 26.06 13.22
C LEU A 116 -2.09 24.69 13.58
N LEU A 117 -1.28 24.10 12.71
CA LEU A 117 -0.63 22.82 12.99
C LEU A 117 0.28 22.91 14.22
N GLU A 118 1.06 23.99 14.34
CA GLU A 118 1.93 24.22 15.49
C GLU A 118 1.12 24.28 16.79
N GLU A 119 0.04 25.05 16.80
CA GLU A 119 -0.87 25.15 17.94
C GLU A 119 -1.48 23.80 18.32
N LEU A 120 -2.03 23.06 17.35
CA LEU A 120 -2.62 21.74 17.59
C LEU A 120 -1.58 20.71 18.02
N SER A 121 -0.33 20.85 17.58
CA SER A 121 0.75 19.93 17.91
C SER A 121 1.27 20.07 19.35
N ARG A 122 1.00 21.20 20.02
CA ARG A 122 1.46 21.45 21.40
C ARG A 122 0.88 20.43 22.38
N ASP A 123 -0.38 20.08 22.18
CA ASP A 123 -1.12 19.16 23.05
C ASP A 123 -1.27 17.76 22.45
N TYR A 124 -0.73 17.53 21.25
CA TYR A 124 -0.84 16.27 20.54
C TYR A 124 0.47 15.47 20.57
N ILE A 125 0.45 14.36 21.29
CA ILE A 125 1.54 13.38 21.30
C ILE A 125 1.20 12.29 20.27
N PRO A 126 1.89 12.21 19.12
CA PRO A 126 1.66 11.14 18.17
C PRO A 126 2.12 9.81 18.76
N ASN A 127 1.38 8.74 18.47
CA ASN A 127 1.87 7.38 18.75
C ASN A 127 3.13 7.10 17.92
N PRO A 128 4.15 6.44 18.50
CA PRO A 128 5.31 6.02 17.72
C PRO A 128 4.86 5.10 16.59
N VAL A 129 5.43 5.32 15.40
CA VAL A 129 5.15 4.48 14.24
C VAL A 129 5.89 3.16 14.41
N ASP A 130 5.17 2.04 14.35
CA ASP A 130 5.78 0.71 14.41
C ASP A 130 6.77 0.52 13.24
N PRO A 131 8.06 0.20 13.51
CA PRO A 131 9.03 -0.12 12.48
C PRO A 131 8.56 -1.21 11.49
N ALA A 132 7.70 -2.14 11.92
CA ALA A 132 7.10 -3.16 11.06
C ALA A 132 6.20 -2.54 9.96
N ILE A 133 5.51 -1.44 10.25
CA ILE A 133 4.72 -0.70 9.26
C ILE A 133 5.64 0.02 8.27
N LEU A 134 6.70 0.67 8.76
CA LEU A 134 7.68 1.36 7.92
C LEU A 134 8.36 0.42 6.91
N ARG A 135 8.62 -0.82 7.32
CA ARG A 135 9.13 -1.89 6.46
C ARG A 135 8.19 -2.21 5.28
N LEU A 136 6.89 -2.06 5.45
CA LEU A 136 5.92 -2.33 4.38
C LEU A 136 5.82 -1.17 3.38
N CYS A 137 6.24 0.04 3.75
CA CYS A 137 6.24 1.23 2.91
C CYS A 137 7.41 1.24 1.89
N ARG A 138 7.61 0.12 1.19
CA ARG A 138 8.52 -0.01 0.06
C ARG A 138 7.76 0.21 -1.25
N MET A 139 8.48 0.62 -2.29
CA MET A 139 7.84 1.03 -3.55
C MET A 139 7.35 -0.15 -4.40
N GLY A 140 8.02 -1.31 -4.34
CA GLY A 140 7.73 -2.49 -5.14
C GLY A 140 7.40 -3.73 -4.30
N VAL A 141 6.62 -4.63 -4.89
CA VAL A 141 6.35 -5.97 -4.36
C VAL A 141 6.50 -7.01 -5.46
N ALA A 142 7.28 -8.06 -5.19
CA ALA A 142 7.43 -9.22 -6.05
C ALA A 142 7.01 -10.48 -5.29
N THR A 143 6.50 -11.48 -6.00
CA THR A 143 6.21 -12.78 -5.43
C THR A 143 7.22 -13.78 -5.97
N VAL A 144 8.13 -14.24 -5.10
CA VAL A 144 9.33 -14.99 -5.51
C VAL A 144 9.39 -16.33 -4.79
N LYS A 145 9.77 -17.38 -5.53
CA LYS A 145 10.04 -18.70 -4.96
C LYS A 145 11.54 -18.79 -4.61
N PRO A 146 11.92 -19.35 -3.46
CA PRO A 146 13.33 -19.49 -3.10
C PRO A 146 14.03 -20.54 -3.98
N ASP A 147 15.32 -20.35 -4.20
CA ASP A 147 16.16 -21.32 -4.90
C ASP A 147 16.23 -22.64 -4.12
N LYS A 148 16.23 -23.77 -4.83
CA LYS A 148 16.19 -25.10 -4.21
C LYS A 148 17.46 -25.43 -3.41
N ARG A 149 18.60 -24.84 -3.77
CA ARG A 149 19.92 -25.17 -3.22
C ARG A 149 20.16 -24.50 -1.87
N ASP A 150 19.95 -23.18 -1.78
CA ASP A 150 20.31 -22.39 -0.59
C ASP A 150 19.25 -21.37 -0.16
N ASN A 151 18.04 -21.48 -0.71
CA ASN A 151 16.89 -20.62 -0.43
C ASN A 151 17.10 -19.14 -0.76
N SER A 152 18.10 -18.79 -1.59
CA SER A 152 18.26 -17.41 -2.08
C SER A 152 17.05 -16.98 -2.93
N LEU A 153 16.72 -15.70 -2.92
CA LEU A 153 15.66 -15.13 -3.75
C LEU A 153 16.26 -14.47 -4.98
N ASN A 154 15.85 -14.89 -6.17
CA ASN A 154 16.26 -14.29 -7.43
C ASN A 154 15.05 -13.61 -8.07
N PHE A 155 15.17 -12.33 -8.40
CA PHE A 155 14.17 -11.64 -9.20
C PHE A 155 14.77 -10.45 -9.94
N LYS A 156 14.10 -10.05 -11.01
CA LYS A 156 14.49 -8.91 -11.85
C LYS A 156 13.66 -7.69 -11.47
N MET A 157 14.33 -6.58 -11.21
CA MET A 157 13.69 -5.26 -11.10
C MET A 157 13.67 -4.60 -12.49
N ASP A 158 12.62 -3.84 -12.79
CA ASP A 158 12.51 -3.13 -14.07
C ASP A 158 13.69 -2.17 -14.28
N GLY A 159 14.34 -2.28 -15.44
CA GLY A 159 15.55 -1.51 -15.77
C GLY A 159 16.86 -2.08 -15.23
N TYR A 160 16.84 -3.17 -14.44
CA TYR A 160 18.04 -3.79 -13.87
C TYR A 160 18.21 -5.25 -14.31
N ARG A 161 19.40 -5.81 -14.08
CA ARG A 161 19.67 -7.24 -14.20
C ARG A 161 18.99 -8.01 -13.07
N GLU A 162 18.91 -9.33 -13.24
CA GLU A 162 18.43 -10.20 -12.16
C GLU A 162 19.36 -10.10 -10.95
N ALA A 163 18.77 -9.88 -9.79
CA ALA A 163 19.48 -9.69 -8.53
C ALA A 163 19.18 -10.86 -7.59
N ARG A 164 20.22 -11.28 -6.86
CA ARG A 164 20.16 -12.38 -5.90
C ARG A 164 20.23 -11.85 -4.49
N TYR A 165 19.31 -12.29 -3.63
CA TYR A 165 19.21 -11.88 -2.24
C TYR A 165 19.30 -13.08 -1.32
N TRP A 166 19.98 -12.91 -0.19
CA TRP A 166 20.18 -13.97 0.79
C TRP A 166 20.19 -13.44 2.23
N SER A 167 19.78 -14.31 3.16
CA SER A 167 19.96 -14.13 4.60
C SER A 167 20.05 -15.49 5.28
N GLU A 168 20.60 -15.52 6.49
CA GLU A 168 20.65 -16.74 7.30
C GLU A 168 19.24 -17.28 7.62
N ALA A 169 18.27 -16.39 7.86
CA ALA A 169 16.89 -16.76 8.11
C ALA A 169 16.23 -17.47 6.91
N LEU A 170 16.56 -17.06 5.67
CA LEU A 170 16.11 -17.77 4.47
C LEU A 170 16.74 -19.17 4.38
N ALA A 171 18.04 -19.28 4.67
CA ALA A 171 18.73 -20.58 4.68
C ALA A 171 18.18 -21.54 5.75
N ALA A 172 17.58 -21.00 6.82
CA ALA A 172 16.96 -21.77 7.89
C ALA A 172 15.50 -22.21 7.60
N LEU A 173 14.92 -21.81 6.46
CA LEU A 173 13.53 -22.17 6.11
C LEU A 173 13.33 -23.70 6.07
N PRO A 174 12.20 -24.22 6.61
CA PRO A 174 11.85 -25.63 6.54
C PRO A 174 11.76 -26.15 5.10
N GLN A 175 12.10 -27.42 4.90
CA GLN A 175 12.07 -28.06 3.57
C GLN A 175 10.69 -27.98 2.90
N ARG A 176 9.60 -28.05 3.68
CA ARG A 176 8.22 -27.92 3.19
C ARG A 176 7.91 -26.55 2.56
N ASP A 177 8.65 -25.51 2.95
CA ASP A 177 8.39 -24.12 2.53
C ASP A 177 9.20 -23.74 1.28
N LYS A 178 10.04 -24.65 0.75
CA LYS A 178 10.85 -24.42 -0.46
C LYS A 178 10.03 -24.21 -1.73
N ASP A 179 8.84 -24.79 -1.80
CA ASP A 179 7.95 -24.63 -2.95
C ASP A 179 6.97 -23.46 -2.79
N LYS A 180 6.96 -22.82 -1.61
CA LYS A 180 6.11 -21.69 -1.29
C LYS A 180 6.65 -20.42 -1.97
N LYS A 181 5.73 -19.54 -2.36
CA LYS A 181 6.07 -18.20 -2.84
C LYS A 181 6.02 -17.21 -1.69
N PHE A 182 7.04 -16.38 -1.58
CA PHE A 182 7.15 -15.32 -0.58
C PHE A 182 6.93 -13.96 -1.22
N SER A 183 6.37 -13.03 -0.44
CA SER A 183 6.23 -11.63 -0.84
C SER A 183 7.50 -10.87 -0.49
N VAL A 184 8.11 -10.25 -1.48
CA VAL A 184 9.38 -9.52 -1.37
C VAL A 184 9.10 -8.05 -1.63
N TYR A 185 9.33 -7.21 -0.63
CA TYR A 185 9.17 -5.76 -0.70
C TYR A 185 10.52 -5.10 -0.93
N TYR A 186 10.60 -4.20 -1.90
CA TYR A 186 11.86 -3.57 -2.34
C TYR A 186 11.67 -2.13 -2.80
N ASP A 187 12.74 -1.34 -2.78
CA ASP A 187 12.74 0.02 -3.33
C ASP A 187 13.05 -0.01 -4.83
N PHE A 188 12.28 0.72 -5.63
CA PHE A 188 12.61 0.95 -7.03
C PHE A 188 13.93 1.74 -7.15
N GLY A 189 14.71 1.40 -8.18
CA GLY A 189 15.88 2.18 -8.57
C GLY A 189 17.19 1.79 -7.89
N ASP A 190 17.20 0.83 -6.97
CA ASP A 190 18.44 0.37 -6.33
C ASP A 190 18.38 -1.12 -5.95
N PRO A 191 18.93 -2.02 -6.79
CA PRO A 191 18.96 -3.45 -6.48
C PRO A 191 19.94 -3.81 -5.37
N LEU A 192 20.88 -2.93 -5.00
CA LEU A 192 21.85 -3.23 -3.94
C LEU A 192 21.24 -3.12 -2.55
N LYS A 193 20.14 -2.38 -2.40
CA LYS A 193 19.42 -2.27 -1.13
C LYS A 193 18.84 -3.61 -0.69
N PRO A 194 18.83 -3.87 0.62
CA PRO A 194 18.22 -5.07 1.16
C PRO A 194 16.72 -5.10 0.91
N VAL A 195 16.19 -6.31 0.78
CA VAL A 195 14.77 -6.57 0.50
C VAL A 195 14.11 -7.21 1.70
N LEU A 196 12.81 -6.96 1.87
CA LEU A 196 12.06 -7.42 3.04
C LEU A 196 11.16 -8.58 2.64
N VAL A 197 11.34 -9.72 3.31
CA VAL A 197 10.69 -10.99 2.93
C VAL A 197 9.58 -11.33 3.91
N TYR A 198 8.41 -11.65 3.36
CA TYR A 198 7.22 -12.01 4.11
C TYR A 198 6.60 -13.33 3.63
N ASP A 199 6.08 -14.09 4.59
CA ASP A 199 5.15 -15.18 4.37
C ASP A 199 3.73 -14.72 4.71
N GLY A 200 2.98 -14.26 3.70
CA GLY A 200 1.70 -13.61 3.92
C GLY A 200 1.84 -12.35 4.76
N GLU A 201 1.46 -12.44 6.04
CA GLU A 201 1.60 -11.36 7.04
C GLU A 201 2.85 -11.49 7.92
N LYS A 202 3.45 -12.68 7.97
CA LYS A 202 4.58 -12.94 8.85
C LYS A 202 5.86 -12.39 8.22
N PHE A 203 6.49 -11.43 8.88
CA PHE A 203 7.85 -11.01 8.54
C PHE A 203 8.84 -12.14 8.81
N ILE A 204 9.69 -12.45 7.82
CA ILE A 204 10.73 -13.46 7.95
C ILE A 204 12.06 -12.79 8.25
N CYS A 205 12.52 -11.94 7.34
CA CYS A 205 13.83 -11.31 7.43
C CYS A 205 14.00 -10.16 6.45
N GLU A 206 15.06 -9.40 6.69
CA GLU A 206 15.69 -8.54 5.71
C GLU A 206 16.81 -9.33 5.02
N ALA A 207 16.78 -9.39 3.68
CA ALA A 207 17.73 -10.14 2.87
C ALA A 207 18.62 -9.19 2.09
N ALA A 208 19.94 -9.31 2.30
CA ALA A 208 20.92 -8.48 1.63
C ALA A 208 21.10 -8.93 0.19
N ASN A 209 21.38 -7.97 -0.70
CA ASN A 209 21.81 -8.28 -2.05
C ASN A 209 23.20 -8.95 -1.98
N ILE A 210 23.35 -10.11 -2.62
CA ILE A 210 24.64 -10.81 -2.74
C ILE A 210 25.20 -10.73 -4.17
N GLY A 211 24.61 -9.86 -4.99
CA GLY A 211 24.99 -9.61 -6.38
C GLY A 211 24.73 -10.77 -7.33
N SER A 212 24.80 -10.49 -8.63
CA SER A 212 25.49 -11.42 -9.52
C SER A 212 26.96 -11.39 -9.12
N ILE A 213 27.56 -12.55 -8.85
CA ILE A 213 29.01 -12.65 -8.60
C ILE A 213 29.69 -12.27 -9.92
N GLU A 214 29.90 -10.98 -10.16
CA GLU A 214 30.76 -10.52 -11.24
C GLU A 214 32.19 -10.77 -10.78
N PHE A 215 32.88 -11.62 -11.52
CA PHE A 215 34.29 -11.97 -11.34
C PHE A 215 35.17 -10.76 -11.70
N ASN A 216 34.99 -9.63 -11.01
CA ASN A 216 35.83 -8.44 -11.16
C ASN A 216 36.38 -8.04 -9.79
N GLU A 217 37.50 -7.33 -9.80
CA GLU A 217 38.60 -7.34 -8.82
C GLU A 217 38.22 -7.06 -7.34
N ASP A 218 37.12 -6.36 -7.06
CA ASP A 218 36.57 -6.14 -5.70
C ASP A 218 35.64 -7.26 -5.19
N GLY A 219 35.35 -8.24 -6.04
CA GLY A 219 34.50 -9.38 -5.73
C GLY A 219 35.10 -10.30 -4.68
N GLY A 220 36.43 -10.35 -4.56
CA GLY A 220 37.15 -11.23 -3.63
C GLY A 220 36.82 -10.95 -2.16
N GLU A 221 36.78 -9.68 -1.76
CA GLU A 221 36.61 -9.28 -0.36
C GLU A 221 35.15 -9.44 0.11
N LYS A 222 34.19 -9.02 -0.73
CA LYS A 222 32.74 -9.21 -0.46
C LYS A 222 32.33 -10.68 -0.53
N THR A 223 32.94 -11.45 -1.44
CA THR A 223 32.77 -12.91 -1.49
C THR A 223 33.39 -13.56 -0.27
N GLY A 224 34.55 -13.09 0.20
CA GLY A 224 35.20 -13.53 1.42
C GLY A 224 34.27 -13.43 2.63
N ALA A 225 33.76 -12.23 2.92
CA ALA A 225 32.85 -12.02 4.05
C ALA A 225 31.56 -12.87 3.97
N HIS A 226 30.97 -13.04 2.78
CA HIS A 226 29.81 -13.91 2.59
C HIS A 226 30.16 -15.40 2.72
N MET A 227 31.30 -15.85 2.19
CA MET A 227 31.75 -17.23 2.30
C MET A 227 32.19 -17.58 3.73
N GLU A 228 32.73 -16.61 4.47
CA GLU A 228 33.04 -16.74 5.89
C GLU A 228 31.78 -16.87 6.73
N THR A 229 30.79 -15.98 6.55
CA THR A 229 29.50 -16.07 7.25
C THR A 229 28.75 -17.37 6.91
N LYS A 230 28.68 -17.73 5.63
CA LYS A 230 28.13 -19.01 5.17
C LYS A 230 28.92 -20.21 5.71
N GLY A 231 30.24 -20.12 5.72
CA GLY A 231 31.15 -21.13 6.23
C GLY A 231 30.98 -21.35 7.73
N ALA A 232 30.89 -20.27 8.51
CA ALA A 232 30.61 -20.30 9.94
C ALA A 232 29.26 -20.96 10.24
N TYR A 233 28.20 -20.56 9.52
CA TYR A 233 26.88 -21.17 9.62
C TYR A 233 26.90 -22.67 9.30
N LEU A 234 27.52 -23.06 8.16
CA LEU A 234 27.63 -24.46 7.76
C LEU A 234 28.48 -25.28 8.73
N LYS A 235 29.55 -24.71 9.28
CA LYS A 235 30.41 -25.37 10.28
C LYS A 235 29.63 -25.65 11.55
N ALA A 236 28.85 -24.68 12.05
CA ALA A 236 27.97 -24.86 13.21
C ALA A 236 26.91 -25.95 12.95
N ARG A 237 26.26 -25.93 11.78
CA ARG A 237 25.30 -26.97 11.36
C ARG A 237 25.94 -28.36 11.25
N LYS A 238 27.12 -28.47 10.65
CA LYS A 238 27.86 -29.75 10.54
C LYS A 238 28.25 -30.28 11.93
N ALA A 239 28.67 -29.40 12.84
CA ALA A 239 29.00 -29.78 14.22
C ALA A 239 27.74 -30.26 14.97
N ALA A 240 26.62 -29.55 14.87
CA ALA A 240 25.34 -29.97 15.44
C ALA A 240 24.83 -31.29 14.85
N LEU A 241 25.02 -31.51 13.55
CA LEU A 241 24.64 -32.75 12.86
C LEU A 241 25.54 -33.92 13.27
N LYS A 242 26.85 -33.67 13.48
CA LYS A 242 27.79 -34.66 14.03
C LYS A 242 27.45 -35.01 15.49
N ALA A 243 27.12 -34.01 16.31
CA ALA A 243 26.73 -34.21 17.71
C ALA A 243 25.41 -34.99 17.82
N SER A 244 24.39 -34.64 17.01
CA SER A 244 23.13 -35.40 16.95
C SER A 244 23.31 -36.82 16.41
N LYS A 245 24.19 -37.05 15.42
CA LYS A 245 24.56 -38.40 14.98
C LYS A 245 25.32 -39.21 16.05
N GLY A 246 26.16 -38.56 16.85
CA GLY A 246 26.89 -39.21 17.95
C GLY A 246 26.03 -39.49 19.18
N ALA A 247 24.99 -38.67 19.41
CA ALA A 247 24.04 -38.83 20.51
C ALA A 247 22.83 -39.71 20.15
N ALA A 248 22.61 -39.99 18.86
CA ALA A 248 21.58 -40.92 18.42
C ALA A 248 22.03 -42.36 18.75
N PRO A 249 21.35 -43.09 19.65
CA PRO A 249 21.55 -44.53 19.73
C PRO A 249 21.26 -45.13 18.35
N SER A 250 22.03 -46.13 17.97
CA SER A 250 21.86 -46.96 16.78
C SER A 250 20.53 -47.74 16.85
N ALA A 251 19.42 -47.03 16.78
CA ALA A 251 18.09 -47.56 16.62
C ALA A 251 17.52 -46.93 15.34
N LEU A 252 18.14 -47.27 14.20
CA LEU A 252 17.35 -47.41 12.99
C LEU A 252 16.37 -48.54 13.33
N PRO A 253 15.05 -48.31 13.42
CA PRO A 253 14.13 -49.42 13.55
C PRO A 253 14.36 -50.33 12.34
N ASP A 254 14.68 -51.59 12.63
CA ASP A 254 14.78 -52.63 11.62
C ASP A 254 13.46 -52.59 10.84
N LEU A 255 13.53 -52.23 9.55
CA LEU A 255 12.38 -52.30 8.66
C LEU A 255 12.15 -53.79 8.35
N VAL A 256 11.72 -54.54 9.35
CA VAL A 256 11.13 -55.86 9.15
C VAL A 256 9.92 -55.63 8.26
N ALA A 257 9.92 -56.32 7.13
CA ALA A 257 8.89 -56.25 6.09
C ALA A 257 7.48 -56.20 6.71
N ALA A 258 6.82 -55.05 6.57
CA ALA A 258 5.44 -54.87 6.98
C ALA A 258 4.49 -55.46 5.93
N ASP A 259 4.53 -56.78 5.77
CA ASP A 259 3.41 -57.56 5.24
C ASP A 259 2.59 -58.08 6.43
N ALA A 260 1.94 -57.16 7.14
CA ALA A 260 0.86 -57.46 8.05
C ALA A 260 0.00 -56.20 8.17
N GLY A 261 -1.29 -56.34 7.85
CA GLY A 261 -2.23 -55.23 7.76
C GLY A 261 -2.28 -54.39 9.03
N THR A 262 -1.76 -53.18 8.95
CA THR A 262 -1.98 -52.15 9.96
C THR A 262 -3.34 -51.52 9.68
N THR A 263 -4.34 -51.95 10.44
CA THR A 263 -5.59 -51.21 10.63
C THR A 263 -5.28 -49.74 10.87
N ALA A 264 -5.81 -48.88 9.99
CA ALA A 264 -5.72 -47.45 10.10
C ALA A 264 -6.16 -47.00 11.51
N THR A 265 -5.25 -46.37 12.23
CA THR A 265 -5.62 -45.57 13.41
C THR A 265 -6.56 -44.45 12.94
N PRO A 266 -7.73 -44.27 13.57
CA PRO A 266 -8.63 -43.19 13.19
C PRO A 266 -7.94 -41.86 13.48
N PHE A 267 -7.95 -41.01 12.46
CA PHE A 267 -7.53 -39.62 12.53
C PHE A 267 -8.30 -38.94 13.66
N VAL A 268 -7.62 -38.61 14.76
CA VAL A 268 -8.22 -37.74 15.79
C VAL A 268 -8.31 -36.34 15.17
N ALA A 269 -9.52 -35.99 14.76
CA ALA A 269 -9.84 -34.63 14.34
C ALA A 269 -9.50 -33.68 15.48
N ILE A 270 -8.52 -32.79 15.25
CA ILE A 270 -8.26 -31.68 16.14
C ILE A 270 -9.51 -30.79 16.10
N ASN A 271 -10.26 -30.78 17.19
CA ASN A 271 -11.37 -29.85 17.39
C ASN A 271 -10.84 -28.42 17.19
N GLN A 272 -11.39 -27.71 16.21
CA GLN A 272 -11.18 -26.27 16.08
C GLN A 272 -11.61 -25.60 17.38
N PRO A 273 -10.82 -24.67 17.95
CA PRO A 273 -11.33 -23.83 19.03
C PRO A 273 -12.52 -23.03 18.51
N ALA A 274 -13.57 -22.97 19.32
CA ALA A 274 -14.83 -22.32 19.00
C ALA A 274 -14.62 -20.91 18.41
N LYS A 275 -15.32 -20.65 17.31
CA LYS A 275 -15.40 -19.35 16.65
C LYS A 275 -15.78 -18.28 17.68
N LEU A 276 -14.88 -17.35 17.96
CA LEU A 276 -15.18 -16.16 18.75
C LEU A 276 -16.38 -15.43 18.12
N PRO A 277 -17.37 -14.97 18.91
CA PRO A 277 -18.52 -14.26 18.37
C PRO A 277 -18.05 -12.99 17.66
N ALA A 278 -18.54 -12.79 16.44
CA ALA A 278 -18.27 -11.58 15.68
C ALA A 278 -18.78 -10.35 16.46
N PRO A 279 -18.05 -9.23 16.48
CA PRO A 279 -18.59 -7.99 17.00
C PRO A 279 -19.83 -7.63 16.19
N SER A 280 -20.95 -7.43 16.88
CA SER A 280 -22.22 -6.97 16.30
C SER A 280 -22.04 -5.54 15.80
N VAL A 281 -21.58 -5.39 14.55
CA VAL A 281 -21.68 -4.13 13.83
C VAL A 281 -23.13 -4.03 13.35
N THR A 282 -23.96 -3.33 14.11
CA THR A 282 -25.24 -2.83 13.61
C THR A 282 -24.95 -1.84 12.48
N LEU A 283 -25.05 -2.30 11.24
CA LEU A 283 -25.11 -1.45 10.06
C LEU A 283 -26.45 -0.68 10.12
N PRO A 284 -26.49 0.63 9.85
CA PRO A 284 -27.77 1.31 9.65
C PRO A 284 -28.46 0.68 8.44
N GLU A 285 -29.74 0.32 8.61
CA GLU A 285 -30.59 -0.24 7.57
C GLU A 285 -30.59 0.69 6.34
N ASN A 286 -30.37 0.12 5.16
CA ASN A 286 -30.45 0.84 3.90
C ASN A 286 -31.91 1.22 3.66
N ASP A 287 -32.25 2.50 3.81
CA ASP A 287 -33.57 3.02 3.48
C ASP A 287 -33.89 2.75 1.99
N GLU A 288 -35.05 2.14 1.72
CA GLU A 288 -35.61 1.88 0.37
C GLU A 288 -35.65 3.12 -0.54
N SER A 289 -35.50 4.32 0.04
CA SER A 289 -35.38 5.59 -0.67
C SER A 289 -34.06 5.75 -1.48
N GLU A 290 -33.00 5.01 -1.13
CA GLU A 290 -31.67 5.12 -1.77
C GLU A 290 -31.60 4.34 -3.09
N ASP A 291 -32.18 3.13 -3.17
CA ASP A 291 -32.24 2.34 -4.40
C ASP A 291 -33.11 3.02 -5.46
N ALA A 292 -34.22 3.63 -5.04
CA ALA A 292 -35.05 4.44 -5.92
C ALA A 292 -34.29 5.65 -6.52
N ARG A 293 -33.39 6.26 -5.74
CA ARG A 293 -32.57 7.42 -6.19
C ARG A 293 -31.41 7.01 -7.09
N LEU A 294 -30.76 5.88 -6.82
CA LEU A 294 -29.75 5.30 -7.72
C LEU A 294 -30.37 4.89 -9.05
N ALA A 295 -31.59 4.32 -9.03
CA ALA A 295 -32.35 4.02 -10.23
C ALA A 295 -32.69 5.30 -11.03
N GLU A 296 -33.05 6.40 -10.35
CA GLU A 296 -33.33 7.68 -11.03
C GLU A 296 -32.08 8.34 -11.61
N MET A 297 -30.93 8.27 -10.94
CA MET A 297 -29.65 8.74 -11.51
C MET A 297 -29.22 7.90 -12.71
N ALA A 298 -29.41 6.57 -12.66
CA ALA A 298 -29.12 5.68 -13.79
C ALA A 298 -30.06 5.91 -14.98
N ARG A 299 -31.30 6.38 -14.75
CA ARG A 299 -32.22 6.82 -15.82
C ARG A 299 -31.78 8.14 -16.45
N ARG A 300 -31.32 9.11 -15.64
CA ARG A 300 -30.78 10.38 -16.15
C ARG A 300 -29.50 10.21 -16.98
N GLN A 301 -28.63 9.28 -16.58
CA GLN A 301 -27.42 8.95 -17.35
C GLN A 301 -27.72 8.23 -18.67
N ARG A 302 -28.84 7.49 -18.75
CA ARG A 302 -29.32 6.83 -19.97
C ARG A 302 -30.10 7.75 -20.91
N GLY A 303 -30.31 9.02 -20.55
CA GLY A 303 -30.95 10.00 -21.43
C GLY A 303 -32.44 9.76 -21.70
N GLU A 304 -33.12 8.95 -20.89
CA GLU A 304 -34.56 8.73 -21.01
C GLU A 304 -35.32 9.97 -20.49
N LYS A 305 -35.86 10.78 -21.40
CA LYS A 305 -36.75 11.89 -21.06
C LYS A 305 -38.06 11.36 -20.50
N LEU A 306 -38.42 11.74 -19.27
CA LEU A 306 -39.77 11.56 -18.76
C LEU A 306 -40.74 12.42 -19.59
N ALA A 307 -41.74 11.77 -20.20
CA ALA A 307 -42.90 12.44 -20.77
C ALA A 307 -43.62 13.26 -19.69
N GLY A 308 -44.10 14.43 -20.09
CA GLY A 308 -44.48 15.52 -19.19
C GLY A 308 -45.68 15.22 -18.29
N LEU A 309 -45.62 15.79 -17.09
CA LEU A 309 -46.77 16.04 -16.22
C LEU A 309 -46.47 17.28 -15.35
N ASP A 310 -46.98 18.40 -15.85
CA ASP A 310 -47.56 19.54 -15.13
C ASP A 310 -46.77 20.28 -14.03
N VAL A 311 -46.03 21.31 -14.44
CA VAL A 311 -45.37 22.31 -13.58
C VAL A 311 -46.35 23.42 -13.12
N GLN A 312 -47.59 23.46 -13.60
CA GLN A 312 -48.53 24.56 -13.27
C GLN A 312 -49.30 24.43 -11.95
N GLN A 313 -49.21 23.30 -11.22
CA GLN A 313 -49.96 23.12 -9.97
C GLN A 313 -49.20 23.48 -8.68
N ARG A 314 -47.87 23.66 -8.71
CA ARG A 314 -47.08 23.97 -7.51
C ARG A 314 -47.01 25.45 -7.15
N THR A 315 -47.27 26.37 -8.08
CA THR A 315 -47.24 27.82 -7.83
C THR A 315 -48.52 28.36 -7.20
N ARG A 316 -49.68 27.68 -7.34
CA ARG A 316 -50.93 28.09 -6.67
C ARG A 316 -51.03 27.70 -5.19
N LYS A 317 -50.28 26.68 -4.73
CA LYS A 317 -50.35 26.20 -3.33
C LYS A 317 -49.47 27.01 -2.35
N ARG A 318 -48.50 27.79 -2.85
CA ARG A 318 -47.66 28.68 -2.01
C ARG A 318 -48.30 30.06 -1.73
N ARG A 319 -49.19 30.56 -2.59
CA ARG A 319 -49.90 31.83 -2.34
C ARG A 319 -51.07 31.73 -1.34
N LYS A 320 -51.56 30.53 -1.02
CA LYS A 320 -52.65 30.32 -0.04
C LYS A 320 -52.20 30.01 1.40
N ARG A 321 -50.89 29.88 1.67
CA ARG A 321 -50.37 29.58 3.02
C ARG A 321 -49.65 30.75 3.72
N GLY A 322 -49.59 31.92 3.08
CA GLY A 322 -48.97 33.12 3.65
C GLY A 322 -49.97 34.21 4.10
N CYS A 323 -51.25 33.88 4.25
CA CYS A 323 -52.30 34.85 4.60
C CYS A 323 -53.19 34.38 5.77
N ALA A 324 -52.71 33.42 6.56
CA ALA A 324 -53.37 32.99 7.79
C ALA A 324 -52.29 32.76 8.85
N LEU A 325 -51.93 33.85 9.52
CA LEU A 325 -51.40 33.96 10.88
C LEU A 325 -51.18 35.47 11.10
N GLY A 326 -52.17 36.08 11.77
CA GLY A 326 -51.97 37.33 12.47
C GLY A 326 -51.23 37.09 13.78
#